data_AF-A0A328UCC9-F1
#
_entry.id   AF-A0A328UCC9-F1
#
_cell.length_a   1.000
_cell.length_b   1.000
_cell.length_c   1.000
_cell.angle_alpha   90.00
_cell.angle_beta   90.00
_cell.angle_gamma   90.00
#
_symmetry.space_group_name_H-M   'P 1'
#
loop_
_entity.id
_entity.type
_entity.pdbx_description
1 polymer ?
#
loop_
_entity_poly.entity_id
_entity_poly.type
_entity_poly.pdbx_seq_one_letter_code
_entity_poly.pdbx_strand_id
1 'polypeptide(L)'
;MFRIKTNDLQTITAGQFTPIAPISDIVPESTCWTASCCVWRLIQLRSIGKRLVAVLAVAGLLQCTPVYADAKGTAPEQDAYAKRRVLYDEISIVTRIPWYRLAAVDQYERTITKARPKTREQLGQYISVFMTDSDWAGVLNPDSGDETPASIRWFKGLGVDGDGDGRAIRTNDTDLLYSVANRFMQYGTEEDDFSIGLWQYYHNTRAVQRIRQFARIYETFGKLDLFEHAFPVPIGTNYSYRGTWGTRRSWGGYRIHEGTDIFANHGVPVRSTCYGIIEVKGWNPYGGWRLGIRDLNNYYHYYAHLSGYDKTLAVGSIVKPGQVVGWVGSSGYGKPGTSGKFPPHLHYGIYRDRGLVEWSFDPYPMLKQWERDERRRMRKK
;
A
#
# COMPACT_ATOMS: atom_id res chain seq x y z
N MET A 1 14.72 2.81 26.47
CA MET A 1 14.16 3.77 25.50
C MET A 1 14.81 3.50 24.15
N PHE A 2 14.11 2.81 23.23
CA PHE A 2 14.57 2.64 21.86
C PHE A 2 14.57 4.01 21.17
N ARG A 3 15.74 4.60 21.02
CA ARG A 3 15.96 5.75 20.16
C ARG A 3 16.60 5.20 18.89
N ILE A 4 15.81 5.05 17.82
CA ILE A 4 16.38 4.89 16.48
C ILE A 4 17.11 6.20 16.21
N LYS A 5 18.42 6.23 16.47
CA LYS A 5 19.27 7.33 16.03
C LYS A 5 19.37 7.22 14.51
N THR A 6 18.65 8.07 13.81
CA THR A 6 18.89 8.39 12.40
C THR A 6 20.17 9.21 12.33
N ASN A 7 21.33 8.54 12.31
CA ASN A 7 22.58 9.16 11.92
C ASN A 7 23.13 8.34 10.75
N ASP A 8 22.92 8.87 9.54
CA ASP A 8 23.83 8.81 8.41
C ASP A 8 23.23 9.70 7.31
N LEU A 9 23.28 11.02 7.55
CA LEU A 9 23.24 12.01 6.49
C LEU A 9 24.68 12.50 6.34
N GLN A 10 25.41 11.89 5.41
CA GLN A 10 26.65 12.48 4.92
C GLN A 10 26.28 13.74 4.12
N THR A 11 26.80 14.86 4.61
CA THR A 11 26.91 16.15 3.96
C THR A 11 27.47 15.98 2.54
N ILE A 12 26.65 16.19 1.51
CA ILE A 12 27.13 16.47 0.17
C ILE A 12 27.25 17.99 0.05
N THR A 13 28.49 18.45 0.12
CA THR A 13 28.90 19.83 -0.18
C THR A 13 28.58 20.17 -1.64
N ALA A 14 27.95 21.32 -1.86
CA ALA A 14 27.72 21.91 -3.17
C ALA A 14 29.06 22.19 -3.86
N GLY A 15 29.25 21.60 -5.05
CA GLY A 15 30.41 21.80 -5.90
C GLY A 15 30.00 21.82 -7.38
N GLN A 16 29.92 23.04 -7.91
CA GLN A 16 30.19 23.43 -9.30
C GLN A 16 29.56 22.60 -10.44
N PHE A 17 28.39 23.04 -10.90
CA PHE A 17 27.89 22.74 -12.25
C PHE A 17 28.49 23.75 -13.25
N THR A 18 29.24 23.26 -14.23
CA THR A 18 29.56 23.98 -15.47
C THR A 18 28.54 23.62 -16.55
N PRO A 19 28.08 24.57 -17.37
CA PRO A 19 27.05 24.31 -18.38
C PRO A 19 27.66 23.73 -19.67
N ILE A 20 27.05 22.66 -20.17
CA ILE A 20 27.31 22.09 -21.50
C ILE A 20 26.40 22.79 -22.52
N ALA A 21 27.00 23.20 -23.64
CA ALA A 21 26.36 23.92 -24.75
C ALA A 21 25.36 23.05 -25.55
N PRO A 22 24.40 23.67 -26.28
CA PRO A 22 23.36 22.94 -27.01
C PRO A 22 23.86 22.43 -28.37
N ILE A 23 23.45 21.22 -28.74
CA ILE A 23 23.60 20.67 -30.09
C ILE A 23 22.29 20.90 -30.84
N SER A 24 22.40 21.56 -31.98
CA SER A 24 21.35 21.88 -32.95
C SER A 24 21.18 20.78 -34.01
N ASP A 25 19.93 20.66 -34.47
CA ASP A 25 19.46 20.34 -35.83
C ASP A 25 19.95 19.07 -36.54
N ILE A 26 19.06 18.07 -36.65
CA ILE A 26 18.91 17.24 -37.85
C ILE A 26 17.42 17.02 -38.15
N VAL A 27 17.02 17.46 -39.34
CA VAL A 27 15.70 17.35 -39.99
C VAL A 27 15.52 15.95 -40.61
N PRO A 28 14.30 15.37 -40.68
CA PRO A 28 14.04 14.16 -41.46
C PRO A 28 13.54 14.51 -42.87
N GLU A 29 14.19 13.96 -43.90
CA GLU A 29 13.69 13.97 -45.27
C GLU A 29 12.83 12.73 -45.58
N SER A 30 11.73 13.03 -46.28
CA SER A 30 10.70 12.16 -46.82
C SER A 30 11.20 11.13 -47.84
N THR A 31 10.49 10.01 -47.96
CA THR A 31 10.16 9.47 -49.29
C THR A 31 8.90 8.61 -49.27
N CYS A 32 7.93 9.06 -50.06
CA CYS A 32 6.71 8.39 -50.47
C CYS A 32 7.03 7.48 -51.67
N TRP A 33 6.51 6.25 -51.70
CA TRP A 33 6.29 5.52 -52.94
C TRP A 33 4.92 4.85 -52.91
N THR A 34 4.22 5.01 -54.03
CA THR A 34 2.82 4.76 -54.29
C THR A 34 2.52 3.32 -54.71
N ALA A 35 1.22 3.02 -54.63
CA ALA A 35 0.47 1.81 -54.94
C ALA A 35 0.63 1.21 -56.35
N SER A 36 0.27 -0.09 -56.44
CA SER A 36 -0.59 -0.78 -57.43
C SER A 36 -0.23 -2.28 -57.40
N CYS A 37 -1.06 -3.31 -57.63
CA CYS A 37 -2.38 -3.50 -58.24
C CYS A 37 -2.79 -4.97 -57.94
N CYS A 38 -4.10 -5.30 -57.89
CA CYS A 38 -4.73 -6.52 -58.47
C CYS A 38 -6.13 -6.84 -57.87
N VAL A 39 -7.14 -6.18 -58.45
CA VAL A 39 -8.33 -6.73 -59.13
C VAL A 39 -8.85 -8.14 -58.76
N TRP A 40 -10.09 -8.14 -58.24
CA TRP A 40 -11.29 -8.98 -58.50
C TRP A 40 -11.20 -10.49 -58.79
N ARG A 41 -12.03 -11.26 -58.06
CA ARG A 41 -13.06 -12.12 -58.68
C ARG A 41 -14.20 -12.49 -57.70
N LEU A 42 -15.44 -12.19 -58.11
CA LEU A 42 -16.70 -12.74 -57.58
C LEU A 42 -17.26 -13.74 -58.62
N ILE A 43 -18.26 -14.53 -58.21
CA ILE A 43 -19.26 -15.30 -58.99
C ILE A 43 -19.12 -16.86 -58.89
N GLN A 44 -19.98 -17.53 -58.09
CA GLN A 44 -21.22 -18.21 -58.54
C GLN A 44 -21.96 -18.91 -57.39
N LEU A 45 -23.29 -18.70 -57.39
CA LEU A 45 -24.32 -19.47 -56.71
C LEU A 45 -24.54 -20.84 -57.38
N ARG A 46 -24.82 -21.88 -56.59
CA ARG A 46 -25.76 -22.96 -56.99
C ARG A 46 -26.56 -23.46 -55.78
N SER A 47 -27.86 -23.58 -56.01
CA SER A 47 -28.86 -24.17 -55.14
C SER A 47 -28.88 -25.70 -55.27
N ILE A 48 -29.44 -26.39 -54.27
CA ILE A 48 -30.49 -27.45 -54.35
C ILE A 48 -30.43 -28.28 -53.05
N GLY A 49 -31.61 -28.54 -52.46
CA GLY A 49 -31.81 -29.73 -51.63
C GLY A 49 -32.58 -29.51 -50.33
N LYS A 50 -33.90 -29.37 -50.42
CA LYS A 50 -34.82 -29.52 -49.28
C LYS A 50 -34.72 -30.95 -48.72
N ARG A 51 -34.45 -31.10 -47.42
CA ARG A 51 -34.85 -32.26 -46.62
C ARG A 51 -35.42 -31.76 -45.30
N LEU A 52 -36.71 -32.04 -45.09
CA LEU A 52 -37.36 -31.96 -43.79
C LEU A 52 -36.71 -32.99 -42.86
N VAL A 53 -36.22 -32.52 -41.72
CA VAL A 53 -36.11 -33.33 -40.50
C VAL A 53 -36.65 -32.47 -39.37
N ALA A 54 -37.77 -32.91 -38.81
CA ALA A 54 -38.33 -32.35 -37.59
C ALA A 54 -37.37 -32.67 -36.43
N VAL A 55 -36.71 -31.65 -35.89
CA VAL A 55 -35.96 -31.75 -34.63
C VAL A 55 -36.80 -31.11 -33.55
N LEU A 56 -37.32 -31.94 -32.65
CA LEU A 56 -37.94 -31.56 -31.39
C LEU A 56 -36.98 -30.66 -30.61
N ALA A 57 -37.39 -29.40 -30.38
CA ALA A 57 -36.71 -28.49 -29.50
C ALA A 57 -36.90 -28.96 -28.04
N VAL A 58 -35.94 -29.72 -27.52
CA VAL A 58 -35.76 -29.87 -26.07
C VAL A 58 -34.97 -28.66 -25.60
N ALA A 59 -35.69 -27.67 -25.07
CA ALA A 59 -35.10 -26.55 -24.35
C ALA A 59 -34.47 -27.07 -23.05
N GLY A 60 -33.23 -27.54 -23.14
CA GLY A 60 -32.38 -27.77 -21.98
C GLY A 60 -31.89 -26.44 -21.44
N LEU A 61 -32.49 -25.97 -20.35
CA LEU A 61 -31.93 -24.90 -19.52
C LEU A 61 -30.55 -25.34 -19.03
N LEU A 62 -29.49 -24.90 -19.70
CA LEU A 62 -28.16 -24.82 -19.09
C LEU A 62 -28.22 -23.71 -18.04
N GLN A 63 -28.56 -24.08 -16.81
CA GLN A 63 -28.29 -23.23 -15.66
C GLN A 63 -26.78 -23.20 -15.46
N CYS A 64 -26.11 -22.20 -16.02
CA CYS A 64 -24.81 -21.78 -15.52
C CYS A 64 -24.99 -21.34 -14.07
N THR A 65 -24.77 -22.25 -13.12
CA THR A 65 -24.64 -21.87 -11.73
C THR A 65 -23.36 -21.06 -11.59
N PRO A 66 -23.41 -19.79 -11.15
CA PRO A 66 -22.19 -19.08 -10.79
C PRO A 66 -21.57 -19.81 -9.60
N VAL A 67 -20.33 -20.28 -9.79
CA VAL A 67 -19.48 -20.71 -8.69
C VAL A 67 -19.15 -19.45 -7.88
N TYR A 68 -19.90 -19.24 -6.80
CA TYR A 68 -19.56 -18.22 -5.81
C TYR A 68 -18.28 -18.64 -5.10
N ALA A 69 -17.17 -18.03 -5.50
CA ALA A 69 -15.95 -18.04 -4.71
C ALA A 69 -16.20 -17.28 -3.41
N ASP A 70 -16.05 -17.98 -2.29
CA ASP A 70 -16.31 -17.54 -0.93
C ASP A 70 -15.26 -16.49 -0.49
N ALA A 71 -15.40 -15.24 -0.96
CA ALA A 71 -14.58 -14.12 -0.57
C ALA A 71 -15.10 -13.56 0.77
N LYS A 72 -14.50 -14.01 1.87
CA LYS A 72 -14.77 -13.49 3.22
C LYS A 72 -14.20 -12.09 3.43
N GLY A 73 -14.87 -11.09 2.86
CA GLY A 73 -15.06 -9.79 3.50
C GLY A 73 -16.52 -9.73 3.93
N THR A 74 -16.83 -9.13 5.06
CA THR A 74 -18.23 -8.89 5.42
C THR A 74 -18.85 -8.05 4.30
N ALA A 75 -20.00 -8.45 3.73
CA ALA A 75 -20.64 -7.77 2.59
C ALA A 75 -20.62 -6.21 2.64
N PRO A 76 -20.78 -5.54 3.80
CA PRO A 76 -20.66 -4.08 3.90
C PRO A 76 -19.26 -3.52 3.63
N GLU A 77 -18.20 -4.26 3.98
CA GLU A 77 -16.82 -3.80 3.79
C GLU A 77 -16.39 -3.93 2.32
N GLN A 78 -16.83 -5.00 1.65
CA GLN A 78 -16.63 -5.18 0.21
C GLN A 78 -17.37 -4.10 -0.60
N ASP A 79 -18.61 -3.79 -0.22
CA ASP A 79 -19.37 -2.67 -0.80
C ASP A 79 -18.64 -1.33 -0.61
N ALA A 80 -18.05 -1.09 0.57
CA ALA A 80 -17.28 0.12 0.83
C ALA A 80 -16.02 0.23 -0.04
N TYR A 81 -15.27 -0.87 -0.28
CA TYR A 81 -14.12 -0.84 -1.18
C TYR A 81 -14.53 -0.57 -2.63
N ALA A 82 -15.64 -1.15 -3.10
CA ALA A 82 -16.14 -0.91 -4.44
C ALA A 82 -16.49 0.58 -4.65
N LYS A 83 -17.21 1.19 -3.69
CA LYS A 83 -17.56 2.62 -3.74
C LYS A 83 -16.34 3.54 -3.75
N ARG A 84 -15.35 3.26 -2.89
CA ARG A 84 -14.07 4.00 -2.89
C ARG A 84 -13.33 3.87 -4.21
N ARG A 85 -13.32 2.66 -4.79
CA ARG A 85 -12.65 2.40 -6.06
C ARG A 85 -13.23 3.25 -7.18
N VAL A 86 -14.56 3.32 -7.28
CA VAL A 86 -15.29 4.16 -8.24
C VAL A 86 -14.92 5.63 -8.05
N LEU A 87 -15.01 6.14 -6.82
CA LEU A 87 -14.63 7.51 -6.51
C LEU A 87 -13.18 7.83 -6.92
N TYR A 88 -12.23 6.93 -6.64
CA TYR A 88 -10.84 7.14 -7.04
C TYR A 88 -10.65 7.14 -8.56
N ASP A 89 -11.41 6.33 -9.30
CA ASP A 89 -11.37 6.33 -10.76
C ASP A 89 -11.92 7.64 -11.35
N GLU A 90 -13.06 8.10 -10.85
CA GLU A 90 -13.69 9.35 -11.30
C GLU A 90 -12.75 10.55 -11.11
N ILE A 91 -12.19 10.69 -9.90
CA ILE A 91 -11.22 11.76 -9.61
C ILE A 91 -9.93 11.55 -10.40
N SER A 92 -9.50 10.31 -10.64
CA SER A 92 -8.31 10.02 -11.44
C SER A 92 -8.46 10.50 -12.89
N ILE A 93 -9.64 10.34 -13.48
CA ILE A 93 -9.93 10.80 -14.84
C ILE A 93 -9.82 12.32 -14.95
N VAL A 94 -10.43 13.04 -14.00
CA VAL A 94 -10.47 14.52 -14.04
C VAL A 94 -9.10 15.13 -13.70
N THR A 95 -8.41 14.57 -12.70
CA THR A 95 -7.15 15.14 -12.20
C THR A 95 -5.90 14.60 -12.89
N ARG A 96 -6.03 13.51 -13.66
CA ARG A 96 -4.93 12.72 -14.23
C ARG A 96 -3.96 12.14 -13.18
N ILE A 97 -4.28 12.22 -11.89
CA ILE A 97 -3.54 11.55 -10.84
C ILE A 97 -4.00 10.09 -10.81
N PRO A 98 -3.10 9.09 -10.92
CA PRO A 98 -3.52 7.69 -10.88
C PRO A 98 -4.27 7.31 -9.60
N TRP A 99 -5.33 6.51 -9.73
CA TRP A 99 -6.21 6.10 -8.62
C TRP A 99 -5.45 5.54 -7.42
N TYR A 100 -4.34 4.81 -7.64
CA TYR A 100 -3.57 4.17 -6.57
C TYR A 100 -2.84 5.19 -5.69
N ARG A 101 -2.54 6.39 -6.20
CA ARG A 101 -1.98 7.49 -5.41
C ARG A 101 -3.05 8.17 -4.58
N LEU A 102 -4.25 8.35 -5.12
CA LEU A 102 -5.41 8.86 -4.38
C LEU A 102 -5.78 7.89 -3.24
N ALA A 103 -5.84 6.59 -3.55
CA ALA A 103 -6.06 5.53 -2.57
C ALA A 103 -4.98 5.50 -1.48
N ALA A 104 -3.72 5.78 -1.83
CA ALA A 104 -2.63 5.85 -0.87
C ALA A 104 -2.74 7.03 0.09
N VAL A 105 -3.14 8.20 -0.41
CA VAL A 105 -3.42 9.40 0.41
C VAL A 105 -4.55 9.10 1.39
N ASP A 106 -5.69 8.62 0.89
CA ASP A 106 -6.83 8.25 1.74
C ASP A 106 -6.45 7.18 2.78
N GLN A 107 -5.70 6.15 2.39
CA GLN A 107 -5.26 5.11 3.31
C GLN A 107 -4.33 5.68 4.38
N TYR A 108 -3.39 6.56 4.03
CA TYR A 108 -2.54 7.24 5.00
C TYR A 108 -3.38 8.05 5.98
N GLU A 109 -4.34 8.82 5.50
CA GLU A 109 -5.27 9.60 6.32
C GLU A 109 -6.06 8.72 7.30
N ARG A 110 -6.56 7.55 6.86
CA ARG A 110 -7.18 6.56 7.76
C ARG A 110 -6.27 6.15 8.91
N THR A 111 -4.98 5.94 8.64
CA THR A 111 -4.04 5.53 9.69
C THR A 111 -3.85 6.63 10.74
N ILE A 112 -3.83 7.91 10.31
CA ILE A 112 -3.69 9.07 11.19
C ILE A 112 -4.98 9.32 11.97
N THR A 113 -6.14 9.25 11.33
CA THR A 113 -7.46 9.38 11.98
C THR A 113 -7.65 8.32 13.06
N LYS A 114 -7.33 7.04 12.77
CA LYS A 114 -7.32 5.97 13.79
C LYS A 114 -6.29 6.19 14.92
N ALA A 115 -5.25 6.98 14.70
CA ALA A 115 -4.24 7.30 15.71
C ALA A 115 -4.60 8.53 16.55
N ARG A 116 -5.45 9.43 16.03
CA ARG A 116 -5.84 10.70 16.65
C ARG A 116 -7.36 10.95 16.60
N PRO A 117 -8.19 10.03 17.11
CA PRO A 117 -9.65 10.10 16.96
C PRO A 117 -10.29 11.32 17.65
N LYS A 118 -9.63 11.92 18.64
CA LYS A 118 -10.14 13.11 19.35
C LYS A 118 -9.95 14.43 18.59
N THR A 119 -9.04 14.45 17.62
CA THR A 119 -8.68 15.68 16.88
C THR A 119 -8.86 15.53 15.38
N ARG A 120 -9.25 14.33 14.92
CA ARG A 120 -9.53 14.02 13.52
C ARG A 120 -10.75 13.12 13.49
N GLU A 121 -11.87 13.72 13.14
CA GLU A 121 -13.11 12.99 12.89
C GLU A 121 -13.16 12.57 11.42
N GLN A 122 -13.85 11.48 11.13
CA GLN A 122 -14.09 11.08 9.75
C GLN A 122 -15.19 11.98 9.19
N LEU A 123 -14.84 12.83 8.22
CA LEU A 123 -15.76 13.79 7.60
C LEU A 123 -16.64 13.12 6.55
N GLY A 124 -16.02 12.28 5.73
CA GLY A 124 -16.65 11.57 4.62
C GLY A 124 -17.34 10.27 5.01
N GLN A 125 -18.26 9.80 4.16
CA GLN A 125 -18.96 8.54 4.37
C GLN A 125 -18.02 7.34 4.13
N TYR A 126 -17.31 7.34 3.01
CA TYR A 126 -16.45 6.24 2.61
C TYR A 126 -14.97 6.58 2.78
N ILE A 127 -14.54 7.81 2.51
CA ILE A 127 -13.14 8.24 2.64
C ILE A 127 -12.81 8.74 4.05
N SER A 128 -11.52 8.85 4.39
CA SER A 128 -11.06 9.43 5.66
C SER A 128 -10.03 10.52 5.49
N VAL A 129 -9.89 11.05 4.26
CA VAL A 129 -9.26 12.35 4.02
C VAL A 129 -9.85 13.37 5.00
N PHE A 130 -9.00 14.22 5.55
CA PHE A 130 -9.40 15.16 6.59
C PHE A 130 -8.83 16.54 6.28
N MET A 131 -9.69 17.55 6.37
CA MET A 131 -9.35 18.95 6.21
C MET A 131 -10.06 19.77 7.30
N THR A 132 -9.36 20.71 7.91
CA THR A 132 -9.97 21.58 8.94
C THR A 132 -10.95 22.56 8.29
N ASP A 133 -11.86 23.16 9.07
CA ASP A 133 -12.78 24.19 8.56
C ASP A 133 -12.00 25.39 7.99
N SER A 134 -10.93 25.79 8.69
CA SER A 134 -10.06 26.89 8.26
C SER A 134 -9.27 26.58 6.98
N ASP A 135 -8.85 25.34 6.79
CA ASP A 135 -8.19 24.93 5.54
C ASP A 135 -9.21 24.86 4.39
N TRP A 136 -10.44 24.41 4.68
CA TRP A 136 -11.53 24.32 3.72
C TRP A 136 -11.98 25.69 3.23
N ALA A 137 -12.51 26.52 4.15
CA ALA A 137 -13.13 27.80 3.84
C ALA A 137 -12.11 28.96 3.69
N GLY A 138 -10.91 28.79 4.26
CA GLY A 138 -9.86 29.81 4.32
C GLY A 138 -9.73 30.44 5.71
N VAL A 139 -8.51 30.67 6.16
CA VAL A 139 -8.19 31.10 7.54
C VAL A 139 -8.86 32.44 7.93
N LEU A 140 -9.13 33.30 6.97
CA LEU A 140 -9.74 34.62 7.17
C LEU A 140 -11.23 34.65 6.78
N ASN A 141 -11.82 33.51 6.42
CA ASN A 141 -13.24 33.45 6.10
C ASN A 141 -14.07 33.58 7.40
N PRO A 142 -14.96 34.57 7.52
CA PRO A 142 -15.81 34.72 8.70
C PRO A 142 -16.83 33.56 8.84
N ASP A 143 -17.17 32.89 7.74
CA ASP A 143 -18.02 31.70 7.74
C ASP A 143 -17.15 30.45 7.55
N SER A 144 -16.99 29.69 8.63
CA SER A 144 -16.22 28.43 8.61
C SER A 144 -16.94 27.30 7.87
N GLY A 145 -18.26 27.41 7.70
CA GLY A 145 -19.12 26.44 7.01
C GLY A 145 -19.44 26.85 5.58
N ASP A 146 -18.71 27.81 5.01
CA ASP A 146 -18.93 28.30 3.65
C ASP A 146 -18.83 27.15 2.63
N GLU A 147 -19.89 27.02 1.82
CA GLU A 147 -20.00 26.04 0.76
C GLU A 147 -19.94 26.69 -0.64
N THR A 148 -19.79 28.01 -0.72
CA THR A 148 -19.81 28.73 -2.00
C THR A 148 -18.40 28.75 -2.60
N PRO A 149 -18.12 28.06 -3.72
CA PRO A 149 -16.74 27.91 -4.23
C PRO A 149 -16.04 29.26 -4.53
N ALA A 150 -16.79 30.27 -4.97
CA ALA A 150 -16.25 31.60 -5.26
C ALA A 150 -15.80 32.33 -3.98
N SER A 151 -16.58 32.22 -2.90
CA SER A 151 -16.26 32.83 -1.60
C SER A 151 -15.09 32.11 -0.94
N ILE A 152 -15.11 30.77 -0.90
CA ILE A 152 -13.99 29.96 -0.41
C ILE A 152 -12.69 30.35 -1.11
N ARG A 153 -12.70 30.45 -2.45
CA ARG A 153 -11.53 30.85 -3.24
C ARG A 153 -11.05 32.27 -2.92
N TRP A 154 -11.96 33.22 -2.70
CA TRP A 154 -11.62 34.59 -2.30
C TRP A 154 -10.80 34.61 -1.00
N PHE A 155 -11.20 33.81 -0.02
CA PHE A 155 -10.48 33.65 1.26
C PHE A 155 -9.29 32.68 1.18
N LYS A 156 -8.93 32.21 -0.02
CA LYS A 156 -7.84 31.25 -0.27
C LYS A 156 -8.04 29.91 0.45
N GLY A 157 -9.29 29.52 0.69
CA GLY A 157 -9.65 28.18 1.12
C GLY A 157 -9.37 27.13 0.04
N LEU A 158 -9.23 25.88 0.46
CA LEU A 158 -8.92 24.75 -0.41
C LEU A 158 -10.17 24.03 -0.93
N GLY A 159 -11.35 24.31 -0.38
CA GLY A 159 -12.61 23.68 -0.78
C GLY A 159 -12.97 24.00 -2.24
N VAL A 160 -13.23 22.96 -3.02
CA VAL A 160 -13.67 23.05 -4.42
C VAL A 160 -14.83 22.08 -4.63
N ASP A 161 -15.81 22.52 -5.41
CA ASP A 161 -16.90 21.71 -5.95
C ASP A 161 -16.32 20.66 -6.91
N GLY A 162 -16.39 19.40 -6.50
CA GLY A 162 -15.83 18.26 -7.23
C GLY A 162 -16.84 17.48 -8.05
N ASP A 163 -18.13 17.53 -7.69
CA ASP A 163 -19.20 16.84 -8.43
C ASP A 163 -19.97 17.76 -9.40
N GLY A 164 -19.75 19.07 -9.33
CA GLY A 164 -20.30 20.08 -10.22
C GLY A 164 -21.71 20.53 -9.86
N ASP A 165 -22.18 20.31 -8.62
CA ASP A 165 -23.51 20.71 -8.17
C ASP A 165 -23.64 22.21 -7.81
N GLY A 166 -22.52 22.94 -7.86
CA GLY A 166 -22.42 24.36 -7.53
C GLY A 166 -22.06 24.65 -6.08
N ARG A 167 -21.87 23.63 -5.23
CA ARG A 167 -21.51 23.74 -3.82
C ARG A 167 -20.22 22.96 -3.56
N ALA A 168 -19.42 23.46 -2.62
CA ALA A 168 -18.24 22.78 -2.11
C ALA A 168 -18.53 22.32 -0.68
N ILE A 169 -18.97 21.08 -0.52
CA ILE A 169 -19.40 20.53 0.77
C ILE A 169 -18.28 19.67 1.37
N ARG A 170 -17.73 20.11 2.50
CA ARG A 170 -16.59 19.41 3.15
C ARG A 170 -16.86 17.95 3.54
N THR A 171 -18.11 17.59 3.80
CA THR A 171 -18.52 16.22 4.18
C THR A 171 -18.89 15.35 2.98
N ASN A 172 -18.95 15.92 1.76
CA ASN A 172 -19.11 15.16 0.53
C ASN A 172 -17.77 14.52 0.15
N ASP A 173 -17.77 13.20 -0.06
CA ASP A 173 -16.56 12.43 -0.37
C ASP A 173 -15.90 12.91 -1.69
N THR A 174 -16.71 13.30 -2.68
CA THR A 174 -16.24 13.76 -4.00
C THR A 174 -15.56 15.10 -3.89
N ASP A 175 -16.23 16.10 -3.31
CA ASP A 175 -15.66 17.44 -3.10
C ASP A 175 -14.39 17.38 -2.26
N LEU A 176 -14.41 16.57 -1.19
CA LEU A 176 -13.29 16.45 -0.27
C LEU A 176 -12.06 15.82 -0.94
N LEU A 177 -12.23 14.71 -1.65
CA LEU A 177 -11.12 14.08 -2.36
C LEU A 177 -10.64 14.95 -3.52
N TYR A 178 -11.56 15.55 -4.27
CA TYR A 178 -11.23 16.44 -5.38
C TYR A 178 -10.46 17.67 -4.92
N SER A 179 -10.87 18.31 -3.82
CA SER A 179 -10.18 19.47 -3.23
C SER A 179 -8.71 19.14 -2.90
N VAL A 180 -8.46 17.97 -2.31
CA VAL A 180 -7.10 17.50 -2.01
C VAL A 180 -6.33 17.14 -3.27
N ALA A 181 -6.95 16.44 -4.22
CA ALA A 181 -6.31 16.08 -5.50
C ALA A 181 -5.97 17.32 -6.35
N ASN A 182 -6.85 18.33 -6.36
CA ASN A 182 -6.65 19.62 -7.01
C ASN A 182 -5.44 20.38 -6.44
N ARG A 183 -5.11 20.17 -5.17
CA ARG A 183 -3.89 20.73 -4.58
C ARG A 183 -2.63 20.04 -5.11
N PHE A 184 -2.66 18.73 -5.27
CA PHE A 184 -1.50 17.97 -5.76
C PHE A 184 -1.24 18.20 -7.25
N MET A 185 -2.28 18.26 -8.07
CA MET A 185 -2.12 18.41 -9.52
C MET A 185 -1.52 19.76 -9.95
N GLN A 186 -1.54 20.77 -9.08
CA GLN A 186 -0.87 22.06 -9.31
C GLN A 186 0.65 21.93 -9.50
N TYR A 187 1.25 20.89 -8.95
CA TYR A 187 2.69 20.63 -9.05
C TYR A 187 3.05 19.73 -10.23
N GLY A 188 2.10 18.91 -10.68
CA GLY A 188 2.28 17.91 -11.73
C GLY A 188 1.72 16.55 -11.31
N THR A 189 1.66 15.63 -12.27
CA THR A 189 1.09 14.29 -12.07
C THR A 189 2.14 13.18 -12.15
N GLU A 190 3.40 13.51 -12.42
CA GLU A 190 4.51 12.57 -12.33
C GLU A 190 4.84 12.24 -10.87
N GLU A 191 5.59 11.16 -10.62
CA GLU A 191 5.84 10.69 -9.23
C GLU A 191 6.56 11.74 -8.37
N ASP A 192 7.56 12.41 -8.92
CA ASP A 192 8.35 13.41 -8.19
C ASP A 192 7.57 14.70 -7.97
N ASP A 193 6.81 15.16 -8.97
CA ASP A 193 5.91 16.32 -8.86
C ASP A 193 4.81 16.08 -7.82
N PHE A 194 4.20 14.88 -7.86
CA PHE A 194 3.22 14.45 -6.87
C PHE A 194 3.84 14.44 -5.47
N SER A 195 5.10 14.01 -5.34
CA SER A 195 5.83 14.03 -4.06
C SER A 195 6.06 15.45 -3.54
N ILE A 196 6.30 16.43 -4.42
CA ILE A 196 6.37 17.85 -4.06
C ILE A 196 5.01 18.32 -3.54
N GLY A 197 3.91 17.99 -4.24
CA GLY A 197 2.55 18.31 -3.80
C GLY A 197 2.20 17.72 -2.43
N LEU A 198 2.58 16.46 -2.18
CA LEU A 198 2.42 15.84 -0.86
C LEU A 198 3.22 16.58 0.22
N TRP A 199 4.47 16.96 -0.07
CA TRP A 199 5.28 17.69 0.91
C TRP A 199 4.69 19.07 1.23
N GLN A 200 4.20 19.79 0.22
CA GLN A 200 3.57 21.10 0.39
C GLN A 200 2.24 21.03 1.14
N TYR A 201 1.56 19.89 1.11
CA TYR A 201 0.34 19.67 1.89
C TYR A 201 0.67 19.23 3.33
N TYR A 202 1.47 18.18 3.49
CA TYR A 202 1.72 17.55 4.79
C TYR A 202 2.84 18.18 5.61
N HIS A 203 3.78 18.88 4.97
CA HIS A 203 5.02 19.39 5.56
C HIS A 203 5.80 18.32 6.36
N ASN A 204 5.72 17.06 5.92
CA ASN A 204 6.28 15.92 6.64
C ASN A 204 6.83 14.88 5.65
N THR A 205 8.15 14.71 5.65
CA THR A 205 8.85 13.77 4.76
C THR A 205 8.46 12.31 5.01
N ARG A 206 8.12 11.93 6.25
CA ARG A 206 7.61 10.58 6.56
C ARG A 206 6.24 10.36 5.92
N ALA A 207 5.36 11.35 5.94
CA ALA A 207 4.05 11.25 5.28
C ALA A 207 4.22 10.97 3.78
N VAL A 208 5.08 11.75 3.11
CA VAL A 208 5.41 11.57 1.69
C VAL A 208 5.94 10.16 1.43
N GLN A 209 6.90 9.70 2.24
CA GLN A 209 7.45 8.35 2.12
C GLN A 209 6.38 7.26 2.28
N ARG A 210 5.51 7.37 3.29
CA ARG A 210 4.44 6.39 3.57
C ARG A 210 3.43 6.34 2.44
N ILE A 211 3.01 7.49 1.92
CA ILE A 211 2.07 7.57 0.81
C ILE A 211 2.67 6.96 -0.46
N ARG A 212 3.94 7.25 -0.77
CA ARG A 212 4.64 6.59 -1.90
C ARG A 212 4.69 5.07 -1.75
N GLN A 213 4.99 4.59 -0.54
CA GLN A 213 5.00 3.16 -0.24
C GLN A 213 3.62 2.52 -0.45
N PHE A 214 2.56 3.15 0.06
CA PHE A 214 1.18 2.67 -0.10
C PHE A 214 0.77 2.68 -1.58
N ALA A 215 1.13 3.73 -2.32
CA ALA A 215 0.87 3.85 -3.75
C ALA A 215 1.49 2.68 -4.53
N ARG A 216 2.74 2.32 -4.26
CA ARG A 216 3.41 1.18 -4.90
C ARG A 216 2.75 -0.16 -4.57
N ILE A 217 2.27 -0.34 -3.34
CA ILE A 217 1.53 -1.54 -2.94
C ILE A 217 0.23 -1.65 -3.76
N TYR A 218 -0.57 -0.57 -3.81
CA TYR A 218 -1.82 -0.55 -4.57
C TYR A 218 -1.60 -0.72 -6.08
N GLU A 219 -0.59 -0.07 -6.64
CA GLU A 219 -0.19 -0.21 -8.05
C GLU A 219 0.18 -1.66 -8.38
N THR A 220 0.93 -2.33 -7.51
CA THR A 220 1.39 -3.71 -7.73
C THR A 220 0.24 -4.73 -7.73
N PHE A 221 -0.72 -4.58 -6.82
CA PHE A 221 -1.80 -5.57 -6.65
C PHE A 221 -3.11 -5.20 -7.35
N GLY A 222 -3.29 -3.93 -7.74
CA GLY A 222 -4.46 -3.48 -8.50
C GLY A 222 -5.80 -3.53 -7.73
N LYS A 223 -5.78 -3.64 -6.40
CA LYS A 223 -6.98 -3.81 -5.56
C LYS A 223 -6.82 -3.14 -4.19
N LEU A 224 -7.95 -2.82 -3.54
CA LEU A 224 -7.98 -2.13 -2.23
C LEU A 224 -8.00 -3.08 -1.02
N ASP A 225 -8.45 -4.32 -1.20
CA ASP A 225 -8.63 -5.34 -0.16
C ASP A 225 -7.30 -6.06 0.19
N LEU A 226 -6.33 -5.30 0.70
CA LEU A 226 -4.96 -5.77 0.97
C LEU A 226 -4.66 -5.90 2.46
N PHE A 227 -5.61 -6.42 3.22
CA PHE A 227 -5.53 -6.56 4.69
C PHE A 227 -5.53 -8.02 5.16
N GLU A 228 -5.31 -8.97 4.24
CA GLU A 228 -5.11 -10.36 4.62
C GLU A 228 -3.80 -10.55 5.37
N HIS A 229 -3.76 -11.58 6.23
CA HIS A 229 -2.58 -11.91 7.01
C HIS A 229 -2.24 -13.40 6.92
N ALA A 230 -0.97 -13.73 7.20
CA ALA A 230 -0.46 -15.08 7.29
C ALA A 230 0.40 -15.25 8.56
N PHE A 231 0.49 -16.47 9.07
CA PHE A 231 1.41 -16.76 10.18
C PHE A 231 2.86 -16.72 9.66
N PRO A 232 3.84 -16.13 10.39
CA PRO A 232 5.19 -15.89 9.85
C PRO A 232 6.01 -17.16 9.60
N VAL A 233 5.58 -18.32 10.11
CA VAL A 233 6.18 -19.64 9.86
C VAL A 233 5.11 -20.56 9.26
N PRO A 234 5.42 -21.45 8.29
CA PRO A 234 4.43 -22.37 7.73
C PRO A 234 3.75 -23.25 8.79
N ILE A 235 2.42 -23.33 8.74
CA ILE A 235 1.67 -24.27 9.58
C ILE A 235 2.05 -25.70 9.17
N GLY A 236 2.37 -26.54 10.15
CA GLY A 236 2.82 -27.93 9.96
C GLY A 236 4.31 -28.15 10.25
N THR A 237 5.11 -27.09 10.36
CA THR A 237 6.49 -27.21 10.87
C THR A 237 6.49 -27.35 12.40
N ASN A 238 7.59 -27.88 12.96
CA ASN A 238 7.79 -27.89 14.40
C ASN A 238 8.13 -26.46 14.89
N TYR A 239 7.21 -25.82 15.60
CA TYR A 239 7.42 -24.52 16.22
C TYR A 239 6.70 -24.38 17.56
N SER A 240 7.20 -23.49 18.42
CA SER A 240 6.52 -23.11 19.66
C SER A 240 6.74 -21.61 19.96
N TYR A 241 5.76 -20.99 20.60
CA TYR A 241 5.83 -19.58 21.00
C TYR A 241 4.91 -19.31 22.19
N ARG A 242 5.24 -18.30 22.99
CA ARG A 242 4.48 -17.86 24.17
C ARG A 242 4.46 -16.34 24.22
N GLY A 243 3.48 -15.76 24.91
CA GLY A 243 3.45 -14.33 25.19
C GLY A 243 4.58 -13.96 26.15
N THR A 244 5.69 -13.43 25.61
CA THR A 244 6.88 -13.04 26.38
C THR A 244 7.15 -11.53 26.30
N TRP A 245 6.14 -10.76 25.91
CA TRP A 245 6.22 -9.31 25.87
C TRP A 245 6.62 -8.74 27.24
N GLY A 246 7.52 -7.75 27.24
CA GLY A 246 7.95 -7.08 28.46
C GLY A 246 8.98 -7.85 29.32
N THR A 247 9.22 -9.13 29.02
CA THR A 247 10.23 -9.95 29.74
C THR A 247 11.63 -9.36 29.60
N ARG A 248 12.50 -9.55 30.61
CA ARG A 248 13.87 -9.04 30.58
C ARG A 248 14.73 -9.75 29.53
N ARG A 249 15.53 -8.99 28.79
CA ARG A 249 16.57 -9.54 27.88
C ARG A 249 17.93 -9.51 28.58
N SER A 250 18.69 -10.60 28.45
CA SER A 250 19.98 -10.80 29.12
C SER A 250 21.15 -10.08 28.44
N TRP A 251 21.06 -9.83 27.12
CA TRP A 251 22.12 -9.20 26.34
C TRP A 251 21.79 -7.73 26.02
N GLY A 252 22.76 -6.84 26.21
CA GLY A 252 22.62 -5.41 25.89
C GLY A 252 22.00 -4.54 26.98
N GLY A 253 22.08 -4.94 28.25
CA GLY A 253 21.65 -4.14 29.41
C GLY A 253 20.17 -4.32 29.79
N TYR A 254 19.60 -3.31 30.46
CA TYR A 254 18.20 -3.31 30.92
C TYR A 254 17.22 -3.09 29.76
N ARG A 255 16.99 -4.15 29.00
CA ARG A 255 16.04 -4.18 27.89
C ARG A 255 14.86 -5.08 28.20
N ILE A 256 13.69 -4.66 27.72
CA ILE A 256 12.50 -5.50 27.67
C ILE A 256 12.40 -6.19 26.31
N HIS A 257 11.69 -7.31 26.28
CA HIS A 257 11.36 -8.01 25.07
C HIS A 257 10.18 -7.33 24.36
N GLU A 258 10.50 -6.58 23.31
CA GLU A 258 9.52 -5.88 22.46
C GLU A 258 9.08 -6.73 21.26
N GLY A 259 8.63 -7.96 21.52
CA GLY A 259 8.16 -8.88 20.50
C GLY A 259 7.74 -10.23 21.05
N THR A 260 7.64 -11.20 20.16
CA THR A 260 7.40 -12.61 20.47
C THR A 260 8.44 -13.46 19.75
N ASP A 261 9.06 -14.39 20.48
CA ASP A 261 10.01 -15.34 19.92
C ASP A 261 9.26 -16.61 19.50
N ILE A 262 9.41 -16.98 18.23
CA ILE A 262 8.87 -18.20 17.65
C ILE A 262 10.03 -19.17 17.46
N PHE A 263 10.17 -20.10 18.39
CA PHE A 263 11.18 -21.14 18.34
C PHE A 263 10.82 -22.15 17.27
N ALA A 264 11.74 -22.37 16.32
CA ALA A 264 11.59 -23.29 15.21
C ALA A 264 12.98 -23.75 14.76
N ASN A 265 13.05 -24.86 14.03
CA ASN A 265 14.33 -25.38 13.55
C ASN A 265 15.05 -24.36 12.63
N HIS A 266 16.37 -24.37 12.68
CA HIS A 266 17.20 -23.56 11.76
C HIS A 266 16.85 -23.90 10.30
N GLY A 267 16.70 -22.88 9.46
CA GLY A 267 16.34 -23.05 8.05
C GLY A 267 14.85 -23.21 7.78
N VAL A 268 13.97 -23.17 8.79
CA VAL A 268 12.52 -23.10 8.55
C VAL A 268 12.18 -21.81 7.78
N PRO A 269 11.34 -21.86 6.72
CA PRO A 269 10.97 -20.66 5.99
C PRO A 269 10.27 -19.63 6.87
N VAL A 270 10.66 -18.36 6.71
CA VAL A 270 10.00 -17.19 7.30
C VAL A 270 9.23 -16.49 6.20
N ARG A 271 7.96 -16.18 6.47
CA ARG A 271 7.00 -15.61 5.53
C ARG A 271 6.60 -14.21 5.94
N SER A 272 6.29 -13.35 4.97
CA SER A 272 5.63 -12.07 5.24
C SER A 272 4.26 -12.33 5.87
N THR A 273 3.95 -11.62 6.94
CA THR A 273 2.66 -11.71 7.64
C THR A 273 1.56 -10.87 7.00
N CYS A 274 1.91 -9.93 6.12
CA CYS A 274 1.00 -8.95 5.52
C CYS A 274 1.38 -8.61 4.07
N TYR A 275 0.51 -7.86 3.40
CA TYR A 275 0.89 -7.08 2.21
C TYR A 275 1.73 -5.89 2.67
N GLY A 276 2.85 -5.63 1.99
CA GLY A 276 3.71 -4.55 2.42
C GLY A 276 4.92 -4.32 1.54
N ILE A 277 5.75 -3.38 1.96
CA ILE A 277 7.03 -3.06 1.32
C ILE A 277 8.19 -3.28 2.29
N ILE A 278 9.29 -3.83 1.79
CA ILE A 278 10.51 -4.02 2.58
C ILE A 278 11.18 -2.65 2.79
N GLU A 279 11.20 -2.16 4.02
CA GLU A 279 11.87 -0.90 4.36
C GLU A 279 13.34 -1.10 4.72
N VAL A 280 13.64 -2.23 5.37
CA VAL A 280 15.00 -2.50 5.81
C VAL A 280 15.33 -3.97 5.66
N LYS A 281 16.54 -4.23 5.18
CA LYS A 281 17.15 -5.54 5.05
C LYS A 281 18.62 -5.40 5.42
N GLY A 282 19.09 -6.10 6.45
CA GLY A 282 20.49 -5.99 6.84
C GLY A 282 20.81 -6.44 8.25
N TRP A 283 22.06 -6.20 8.67
CA TRP A 283 22.55 -6.57 9.98
C TRP A 283 22.25 -5.50 11.04
N ASN A 284 21.90 -5.90 12.25
CA ASN A 284 22.20 -5.10 13.44
C ASN A 284 22.74 -5.98 14.59
N PRO A 285 23.48 -5.40 15.56
CA PRO A 285 24.10 -6.20 16.61
C PRO A 285 23.12 -7.00 17.49
N TYR A 286 21.89 -6.52 17.65
CA TYR A 286 20.90 -7.15 18.54
C TYR A 286 20.10 -8.26 17.85
N GLY A 287 19.51 -7.96 16.70
CA GLY A 287 18.65 -8.84 15.91
C GLY A 287 19.36 -9.60 14.80
N GLY A 288 20.68 -9.43 14.62
CA GLY A 288 21.44 -10.11 13.58
C GLY A 288 20.94 -9.73 12.19
N TRP A 289 20.77 -10.72 11.31
CA TRP A 289 20.07 -10.53 10.04
C TRP A 289 18.58 -10.29 10.30
N ARG A 290 18.12 -9.12 9.90
CA ARG A 290 16.76 -8.65 10.13
C ARG A 290 16.11 -8.07 8.87
N LEU A 291 14.80 -8.17 8.85
CA LEU A 291 13.93 -7.63 7.81
C LEU A 291 12.86 -6.75 8.47
N GLY A 292 12.54 -5.63 7.83
CA GLY A 292 11.47 -4.73 8.22
C GLY A 292 10.49 -4.55 7.07
N ILE A 293 9.21 -4.84 7.30
CA ILE A 293 8.14 -4.69 6.30
C ILE A 293 7.10 -3.69 6.82
N ARG A 294 6.72 -2.72 5.99
CA ARG A 294 5.64 -1.76 6.28
C ARG A 294 4.35 -2.19 5.60
N ASP A 295 3.27 -2.31 6.36
CA ASP A 295 1.92 -2.59 5.82
C ASP A 295 1.10 -1.31 5.56
N LEU A 296 -0.09 -1.46 4.98
CA LEU A 296 -1.03 -0.37 4.71
C LEU A 296 -1.69 0.23 5.97
N ASN A 297 -1.63 -0.44 7.12
CA ASN A 297 -2.07 0.11 8.41
C ASN A 297 -0.98 0.94 9.11
N ASN A 298 0.15 1.15 8.42
CA ASN A 298 1.34 1.82 8.93
C ASN A 298 2.00 1.07 10.11
N TYR A 299 1.83 -0.26 10.14
CA TYR A 299 2.56 -1.17 11.02
C TYR A 299 3.89 -1.57 10.41
N TYR A 300 4.93 -1.48 11.22
CA TYR A 300 6.25 -2.02 10.94
C TYR A 300 6.35 -3.42 11.52
N HIS A 301 6.48 -4.41 10.65
CA HIS A 301 6.68 -5.80 10.98
C HIS A 301 8.19 -6.10 10.99
N TYR A 302 8.70 -6.42 12.17
CA TYR A 302 10.12 -6.66 12.40
C TYR A 302 10.40 -8.16 12.52
N TYR A 303 11.30 -8.66 11.68
CA TYR A 303 11.75 -10.05 11.66
C TYR A 303 13.24 -10.04 11.96
N ALA A 304 13.69 -10.83 12.93
CA ALA A 304 15.10 -10.88 13.32
C ALA A 304 15.58 -12.31 13.55
N HIS A 305 16.89 -12.43 13.72
CA HIS A 305 17.64 -13.66 13.90
C HIS A 305 17.60 -14.58 12.67
N LEU A 306 17.41 -14.02 11.48
CA LEU A 306 17.34 -14.80 10.26
C LEU A 306 18.70 -15.46 9.96
N SER A 307 18.70 -16.61 9.31
CA SER A 307 19.91 -17.24 8.78
C SER A 307 20.29 -16.66 7.41
N GLY A 308 19.31 -16.13 6.68
CA GLY A 308 19.47 -15.47 5.39
C GLY A 308 18.14 -14.94 4.88
N TYR A 309 18.19 -14.33 3.69
CA TYR A 309 17.03 -13.74 3.01
C TYR A 309 16.82 -14.39 1.66
N ASP A 310 15.58 -14.35 1.17
CA ASP A 310 15.33 -14.59 -0.24
C ASP A 310 16.19 -13.62 -1.09
N LYS A 311 16.91 -14.17 -2.07
CA LYS A 311 17.85 -13.43 -2.91
C LYS A 311 17.15 -12.49 -3.89
N THR A 312 15.89 -12.77 -4.22
CA THR A 312 15.08 -11.95 -5.14
C THR A 312 14.56 -10.67 -4.49
N LEU A 313 14.59 -10.59 -3.16
CA LEU A 313 14.05 -9.47 -2.41
C LEU A 313 15.13 -8.43 -2.07
N ALA A 314 14.79 -7.15 -2.20
CA ALA A 314 15.62 -6.02 -1.80
C ALA A 314 14.80 -4.99 -1.00
N VAL A 315 15.47 -3.96 -0.47
CA VAL A 315 14.76 -2.80 0.07
C VAL A 315 13.93 -2.18 -1.05
N GLY A 316 12.66 -1.89 -0.78
CA GLY A 316 11.68 -1.40 -1.76
C GLY A 316 10.89 -2.49 -2.48
N SER A 317 11.20 -3.78 -2.30
CA SER A 317 10.39 -4.87 -2.85
C SER A 317 9.02 -4.96 -2.16
N ILE A 318 7.98 -5.20 -2.96
CA ILE A 318 6.62 -5.44 -2.50
C ILE A 318 6.44 -6.93 -2.19
N VAL A 319 5.80 -7.24 -1.07
CA VAL A 319 5.54 -8.60 -0.60
C VAL A 319 4.06 -8.81 -0.29
N LYS A 320 3.62 -10.07 -0.34
CA LYS A 320 2.26 -10.48 0.01
C LYS A 320 2.25 -11.47 1.19
N PRO A 321 1.12 -11.63 1.91
CA PRO A 321 1.01 -12.57 3.01
C PRO A 321 1.38 -13.99 2.56
N GLY A 322 2.21 -14.67 3.35
CA GLY A 322 2.65 -16.04 3.08
C GLY A 322 3.83 -16.17 2.10
N GLN A 323 4.27 -15.07 1.46
CA GLN A 323 5.48 -15.09 0.63
C GLN A 323 6.71 -15.31 1.51
N VAL A 324 7.59 -16.23 1.12
CA VAL A 324 8.87 -16.47 1.83
C VAL A 324 9.77 -15.25 1.65
N VAL A 325 10.33 -14.78 2.77
CA VAL A 325 11.22 -13.61 2.81
C VAL A 325 12.61 -13.93 3.36
N GLY A 326 12.76 -15.09 3.99
CA GLY A 326 14.02 -15.57 4.55
C GLY A 326 13.82 -16.87 5.31
N TRP A 327 14.76 -17.18 6.20
CA TRP A 327 14.73 -18.42 6.97
C TRP A 327 15.12 -18.19 8.43
N VAL A 328 14.55 -19.00 9.32
CA VAL A 328 14.85 -19.01 10.75
C VAL A 328 16.34 -19.28 10.95
N GLY A 329 16.95 -18.58 11.88
CA GLY A 329 18.36 -18.72 12.22
C GLY A 329 18.61 -18.48 13.70
N SER A 330 19.87 -18.18 14.00
CA SER A 330 20.36 -17.84 15.34
C SER A 330 21.36 -16.68 15.27
N SER A 331 21.17 -15.77 14.32
CA SER A 331 22.10 -14.67 14.05
C SER A 331 21.87 -13.49 15.00
N GLY A 332 22.95 -12.89 15.50
CA GLY A 332 22.91 -11.70 16.35
C GLY A 332 23.87 -11.73 17.54
N TYR A 333 23.70 -10.77 18.45
CA TYR A 333 24.51 -10.54 19.65
C TYR A 333 26.01 -10.38 19.35
N GLY A 334 26.33 -9.58 18.33
CA GLY A 334 27.72 -9.32 17.96
C GLY A 334 27.94 -8.59 16.63
N LYS A 335 29.15 -8.73 16.10
CA LYS A 335 29.57 -8.20 14.79
C LYS A 335 28.82 -8.92 13.65
N PRO A 336 28.73 -8.30 12.46
CA PRO A 336 28.11 -8.93 11.29
C PRO A 336 28.52 -10.39 11.09
N GLY A 337 27.54 -11.27 10.92
CA GLY A 337 27.74 -12.71 10.73
C GLY A 337 27.79 -13.55 12.01
N THR A 338 27.70 -12.94 13.20
CA THR A 338 27.64 -13.70 14.47
C THR A 338 26.41 -14.63 14.51
N SER A 339 26.59 -15.92 14.77
CA SER A 339 25.49 -16.89 14.89
C SER A 339 25.72 -17.91 16.00
N GLY A 340 24.67 -18.61 16.42
CA GLY A 340 24.78 -19.76 17.36
C GLY A 340 24.87 -19.40 18.84
N LYS A 341 24.71 -18.12 19.22
CA LYS A 341 24.76 -17.68 20.62
C LYS A 341 23.50 -17.99 21.44
N PHE A 342 22.44 -18.46 20.78
CA PHE A 342 21.15 -18.78 21.36
C PHE A 342 20.41 -19.80 20.46
N PRO A 343 19.40 -20.51 20.99
CA PRO A 343 18.62 -21.46 20.21
C PRO A 343 17.98 -20.81 18.98
N PRO A 344 17.87 -21.51 17.83
CA PRO A 344 17.22 -20.96 16.65
C PRO A 344 15.77 -20.53 16.92
N HIS A 345 15.44 -19.30 16.53
CA HIS A 345 14.09 -18.75 16.62
C HIS A 345 13.93 -17.56 15.69
N LEU A 346 12.69 -17.27 15.33
CA LEU A 346 12.31 -16.00 14.73
C LEU A 346 11.88 -15.05 15.84
N HIS A 347 12.60 -13.95 16.01
CA HIS A 347 12.07 -12.84 16.81
C HIS A 347 11.17 -11.98 15.92
N TYR A 348 9.91 -11.87 16.31
CA TYR A 348 8.90 -11.10 15.58
C TYR A 348 8.36 -9.96 16.44
N GLY A 349 8.48 -8.72 15.95
CA GLY A 349 7.98 -7.51 16.60
C GLY A 349 7.01 -6.76 15.69
N ILE A 350 6.10 -5.98 16.29
CA ILE A 350 5.25 -5.04 15.56
C ILE A 350 5.35 -3.67 16.22
N TYR A 351 5.48 -2.65 15.38
CA TYR A 351 5.56 -1.25 15.80
C TYR A 351 4.50 -0.46 15.04
N ARG A 352 3.79 0.41 15.74
CA ARG A 352 2.82 1.33 15.11
C ARG A 352 3.43 2.71 15.03
N ASP A 353 3.34 3.30 13.83
CA ASP A 353 3.71 4.69 13.60
C ASP A 353 2.48 5.61 13.83
N ARG A 354 2.67 6.73 14.55
CA ARG A 354 1.65 7.78 14.75
C ARG A 354 2.03 9.12 14.08
N GLY A 355 2.97 9.08 13.13
CA GLY A 355 3.46 10.22 12.35
C GLY A 355 4.64 10.97 12.98
N LEU A 356 4.97 10.70 14.24
CA LEU A 356 6.09 11.33 14.97
C LEU A 356 7.04 10.30 15.58
N VAL A 357 6.49 9.22 16.15
CA VAL A 357 7.23 8.21 16.88
C VAL A 357 6.64 6.84 16.59
N GLU A 358 7.49 5.84 16.48
CA GLU A 358 7.10 4.43 16.45
C GLU A 358 7.10 3.87 17.86
N TRP A 359 6.07 3.11 18.21
CA TRP A 359 6.00 2.42 19.49
C TRP A 359 5.67 0.94 19.26
N SER A 360 6.35 0.08 19.99
CA SER A 360 6.19 -1.36 19.92
C SER A 360 5.00 -1.81 20.77
N PHE A 361 4.32 -2.88 20.35
CA PHE A 361 3.24 -3.50 21.13
C PHE A 361 3.26 -5.02 21.00
N ASP A 362 2.59 -5.70 21.93
CA ASP A 362 2.59 -7.16 22.01
C ASP A 362 1.99 -7.80 20.74
N PRO A 363 2.81 -8.51 19.93
CA PRO A 363 2.31 -9.15 18.71
C PRO A 363 1.65 -10.51 18.99
N TYR A 364 1.75 -11.05 20.21
CA TYR A 364 1.26 -12.39 20.54
C TYR A 364 -0.23 -12.61 20.23
N PRO A 365 -1.16 -11.69 20.56
CA PRO A 365 -2.58 -11.86 20.23
C PRO A 365 -2.83 -11.98 18.73
N MET A 366 -2.15 -11.14 17.92
CA MET A 366 -2.26 -11.17 16.45
C MET A 366 -1.70 -12.48 15.89
N LEU A 367 -0.54 -12.93 16.40
CA LEU A 367 0.05 -14.21 16.01
C LEU A 367 -0.89 -15.39 16.30
N LYS A 368 -1.55 -15.43 17.48
CA LYS A 368 -2.56 -16.45 17.80
C LYS A 368 -3.76 -16.42 16.85
N GLN A 369 -4.21 -15.22 16.45
CA GLN A 369 -5.31 -15.05 15.52
C GLN A 369 -4.92 -15.55 14.13
N TRP A 370 -3.81 -15.08 13.57
CA TRP A 370 -3.35 -15.48 12.24
C TRP A 370 -3.06 -16.98 12.13
N GLU A 371 -2.46 -17.58 13.18
CA GLU A 371 -2.28 -19.03 13.26
C GLU A 371 -3.63 -19.78 13.14
N ARG A 372 -4.64 -19.34 13.90
CA ARG A 372 -5.97 -19.95 13.93
C ARG A 372 -6.68 -19.82 12.58
N ASP A 373 -6.61 -18.65 11.98
CA ASP A 373 -7.29 -18.36 10.71
C ASP A 373 -6.63 -19.13 9.55
N GLU A 374 -5.32 -19.27 9.55
CA GLU A 374 -4.61 -20.11 8.57
C GLU A 374 -4.93 -21.60 8.75
N ARG A 375 -4.94 -22.13 9.98
CA ARG A 375 -5.39 -23.51 10.26
C ARG A 375 -6.82 -23.77 9.79
N ARG A 376 -7.72 -22.80 9.96
CA ARG A 376 -9.11 -22.88 9.47
C ARG A 376 -9.16 -22.92 7.95
N ARG A 377 -8.37 -22.08 7.26
CA ARG A 377 -8.28 -22.10 5.78
C ARG A 377 -7.75 -23.43 5.26
N MET A 378 -6.74 -24.02 5.92
CA MET A 378 -6.20 -25.34 5.55
C MET A 378 -7.19 -26.48 5.71
N ARG A 379 -8.09 -26.43 6.70
CA ARG A 379 -9.13 -27.46 6.91
C ARG A 379 -10.29 -27.40 5.90
N LYS A 380 -10.47 -26.25 5.24
CA LYS A 380 -11.54 -26.02 4.26
C LYS A 380 -11.13 -26.40 2.84
N LYS A 381 -9.83 -26.51 2.58
CA LYS A 381 -9.27 -27.08 1.36
C LYS A 381 -9.21 -28.59 1.52
#